data_AF-A0A0J7JFW4-F1
#
_entry.id   AF-A0A0J7JFW4-F1
#
_cell.length_a   1.000
_cell.length_b   1.000
_cell.length_c   1.000
_cell.angle_alpha   90.00
_cell.angle_beta   90.00
_cell.angle_gamma   90.00
#
_symmetry.space_group_name_H-M   'P 1'
#
loop_
_entity.id
_entity.type
_entity.pdbx_description
1 polymer ?
#
loop_
_entity_poly.entity_id
_entity_poly.type
_entity_poly.pdbx_seq_one_letter_code
_entity_poly.pdbx_strand_id
1 'polypeptide(L)'
;MNDHPASPNPHEFTNLDRRSFLKTGLGGALFLGTVSVTAGLSGCATQPAGRLSAVGTRMDASYQFRFLTRDDITLFEALLPAIIGPGLPEQPQARNIAIAGTIERIDAGIHKFGPANQKELRRLFDLLNFGLTRITVARVWPSWPNVTTAEADAFLERWRTSGIGLFNNGYIALTKISNVAFYGYRDFWHLSGYPGPPQHAVDALPQFKNA
;
A
#
# COMPACT_ATOMS: atom_id res chain seq x y z
N MET A 1 42.53 0.68 -67.23
CA MET A 1 43.36 1.28 -66.17
C MET A 1 42.88 2.71 -65.98
N ASN A 2 42.49 3.05 -64.75
CA ASN A 2 42.16 4.39 -64.22
C ASN A 2 40.67 4.77 -64.19
N ASP A 3 39.99 4.04 -63.31
CA ASP A 3 39.11 4.50 -62.23
C ASP A 3 38.83 6.01 -62.07
N HIS A 4 37.54 6.31 -61.96
CA HIS A 4 36.97 7.53 -61.40
C HIS A 4 37.03 7.50 -59.86
N PRO A 5 37.48 8.56 -59.18
CA PRO A 5 37.15 8.77 -57.78
C PRO A 5 35.81 9.53 -57.68
N ALA A 6 34.75 8.84 -57.27
CA ALA A 6 33.50 9.47 -56.86
C ALA A 6 33.62 10.01 -55.43
N SER A 7 33.28 11.29 -55.24
CA SER A 7 33.21 11.99 -53.96
C SER A 7 32.17 11.33 -53.01
N PRO A 8 32.47 11.14 -51.72
CA PRO A 8 31.48 10.65 -50.76
C PRO A 8 30.47 11.74 -50.39
N ASN A 9 29.19 11.40 -50.48
CA ASN A 9 28.06 12.25 -50.08
C ASN A 9 27.97 12.39 -48.54
N PRO A 10 27.62 13.58 -48.02
CA PRO A 10 27.52 13.85 -46.58
C PRO A 10 26.14 13.47 -46.04
N HIS A 11 25.91 12.18 -45.79
CA HIS A 11 24.76 11.72 -44.99
C HIS A 11 25.17 10.56 -44.08
N GLU A 12 26.20 10.80 -43.26
CA GLU A 12 26.71 9.84 -42.28
C GLU A 12 26.39 10.26 -40.84
N PHE A 13 25.23 10.86 -40.57
CA PHE A 13 24.79 11.12 -39.19
C PHE A 13 23.27 11.12 -39.05
N THR A 14 22.57 10.11 -39.55
CA THR A 14 21.18 9.89 -39.12
C THR A 14 20.77 8.44 -39.38
N ASN A 15 20.18 7.82 -38.37
CA ASN A 15 19.37 6.58 -38.44
C ASN A 15 19.99 5.23 -38.13
N LEU A 16 20.90 5.10 -37.16
CA LEU A 16 21.03 3.82 -36.45
C LEU A 16 21.19 3.99 -34.94
N ASP A 17 20.18 4.55 -34.28
CA ASP A 17 20.02 4.39 -32.82
C ASP A 17 18.56 4.21 -32.35
N ARG A 18 17.73 3.62 -33.22
CA ARG A 18 16.36 3.18 -32.88
C ARG A 18 16.25 1.68 -32.66
N ARG A 19 17.23 0.90 -33.15
CA ARG A 19 17.29 -0.57 -32.97
C ARG A 19 18.18 -1.00 -31.80
N SER A 20 19.07 -0.13 -31.31
CA SER A 20 19.85 -0.39 -30.10
C SER A 20 19.00 -0.18 -28.83
N PHE A 21 18.08 0.80 -28.86
CA PHE A 21 17.20 1.10 -27.72
C PHE A 21 16.15 0.03 -27.42
N LEU A 22 15.80 -0.81 -28.41
CA LEU A 22 14.93 -1.98 -28.22
C LEU A 22 15.69 -3.23 -27.76
N LYS A 23 17.03 -3.23 -27.78
CA LYS A 23 17.84 -4.35 -27.25
C LYS A 23 18.12 -4.24 -25.75
N THR A 24 17.98 -3.07 -25.14
CA THR A 24 18.16 -2.87 -23.69
C THR A 24 16.83 -2.93 -22.91
N GLY A 25 15.69 -3.08 -23.59
CA GLY A 25 14.36 -3.25 -22.99
C GLY A 25 13.95 -4.71 -22.74
N LEU A 26 14.84 -5.67 -22.94
CA LEU A 26 14.58 -7.12 -22.81
C LEU A 26 15.32 -7.69 -21.57
N GLY A 27 15.08 -7.10 -20.40
CA GLY A 27 15.77 -7.46 -19.15
C GLY A 27 14.88 -7.39 -17.91
N GLY A 28 13.57 -7.64 -18.03
CA GLY A 28 12.65 -7.48 -16.91
C GLY A 28 11.33 -8.27 -17.02
N ALA A 29 11.32 -9.40 -17.71
CA ALA A 29 10.16 -10.30 -17.72
C ALA A 29 10.63 -11.75 -17.63
N LEU A 30 9.92 -12.53 -16.79
CA LEU A 30 10.03 -13.96 -16.48
C LEU A 30 10.67 -14.32 -15.13
N PHE A 31 9.89 -14.13 -14.06
CA PHE A 31 9.86 -15.08 -12.95
C PHE A 31 8.40 -15.50 -12.67
N LEU A 32 7.75 -16.07 -13.69
CA LEU A 32 6.47 -16.76 -13.57
C LEU A 32 6.55 -18.09 -14.33
N GLY A 33 6.75 -19.16 -13.58
CA GLY A 33 6.84 -20.55 -14.03
C GLY A 33 7.98 -21.24 -13.28
N THR A 34 7.79 -22.28 -12.47
CA THR A 34 6.70 -23.23 -12.28
C THR A 34 6.79 -23.76 -10.85
N VAL A 35 5.76 -23.55 -10.02
CA VAL A 35 5.54 -24.39 -8.83
C VAL A 35 4.14 -24.96 -8.95
N SER A 36 4.04 -26.07 -9.68
CA SER A 36 2.88 -26.96 -9.65
C SER A 36 2.98 -27.82 -8.40
N VAL A 37 2.62 -27.25 -7.24
CA VAL A 37 2.30 -28.03 -6.04
C VAL A 37 0.79 -28.00 -5.90
N THR A 38 0.16 -29.01 -6.50
CA THR A 38 -1.25 -29.31 -6.30
C THR A 38 -1.41 -30.01 -4.94
N ALA A 39 -2.34 -29.49 -4.13
CA ALA A 39 -2.87 -30.01 -2.86
C ALA A 39 -1.94 -29.89 -1.63
N GLY A 40 -2.18 -28.85 -0.81
CA GLY A 40 -1.69 -28.83 0.57
C GLY A 40 -1.62 -27.48 1.29
N LEU A 41 -1.65 -26.35 0.58
CA LEU A 41 -1.80 -25.03 1.21
C LEU A 41 -3.18 -24.51 0.85
N SER A 42 -4.16 -24.76 1.72
CA SER A 42 -5.39 -23.98 1.74
C SER A 42 -4.98 -22.52 1.95
N GLY A 43 -4.72 -21.80 0.86
CA GLY A 43 -4.62 -20.36 0.87
C GLY A 43 -5.94 -19.86 1.42
N CYS A 44 -5.89 -19.40 2.68
CA CYS A 44 -6.99 -18.73 3.35
C CYS A 44 -7.60 -17.78 2.33
N ALA A 45 -8.90 -17.96 2.08
CA ALA A 45 -9.57 -17.29 0.98
C ALA A 45 -9.23 -15.80 0.98
N THR A 46 -8.81 -15.26 -0.17
CA THR A 46 -8.58 -13.82 -0.42
C THR A 46 -9.89 -13.02 -0.42
N GLN A 47 -10.82 -13.44 0.43
CA GLN A 47 -12.14 -12.85 0.58
C GLN A 47 -12.04 -11.73 1.60
N PRO A 48 -12.70 -10.59 1.33
CA PRO A 48 -12.86 -9.54 2.33
C PRO A 48 -13.36 -10.13 3.65
N ALA A 49 -12.92 -9.54 4.76
CA ALA A 49 -13.25 -10.04 6.10
C ALA A 49 -14.76 -10.06 6.39
N GLY A 50 -15.55 -9.33 5.58
CA GLY A 50 -16.99 -9.21 5.76
C GLY A 50 -17.30 -8.46 7.04
N ARG A 51 -18.30 -8.93 7.78
CA ARG A 51 -18.60 -8.40 9.12
C ARG A 51 -17.76 -9.10 10.17
N LEU A 52 -17.16 -8.32 11.06
CA LEU A 52 -16.44 -8.82 12.21
C LEU A 52 -17.24 -8.59 13.48
N SER A 53 -17.07 -9.47 14.47
CA SER A 53 -17.66 -9.25 15.79
C SER A 53 -16.94 -8.09 16.47
N ALA A 54 -17.69 -7.14 17.02
CA ALA A 54 -17.14 -6.07 17.84
C ALA A 54 -16.43 -6.61 19.10
N VAL A 55 -16.85 -7.79 19.57
CA VAL A 55 -16.21 -8.48 20.70
C VAL A 55 -14.83 -8.96 20.26
N GLY A 56 -13.78 -8.33 20.80
CA GLY A 56 -12.37 -8.66 20.55
C GLY A 56 -11.66 -7.73 19.58
N THR A 57 -12.34 -7.23 18.53
CA THR A 57 -11.73 -6.35 17.51
C THR A 57 -11.86 -4.87 17.83
N ARG A 58 -12.86 -4.46 18.64
CA ARG A 58 -13.24 -3.05 18.89
C ARG A 58 -13.66 -2.29 17.62
N MET A 59 -13.89 -3.01 16.53
CA MET A 59 -14.48 -2.49 15.30
C MET A 59 -15.99 -2.32 15.47
N ASP A 60 -16.58 -1.44 14.67
CA ASP A 60 -18.03 -1.29 14.59
C ASP A 60 -18.64 -2.59 14.06
N ALA A 61 -19.51 -3.22 14.87
CA ALA A 61 -20.19 -4.46 14.49
C ALA A 61 -21.06 -4.32 13.22
N SER A 62 -21.46 -3.10 12.88
CA SER A 62 -22.22 -2.79 11.68
C SER A 62 -21.33 -2.67 10.43
N TYR A 63 -20.02 -2.43 10.60
CA TYR A 63 -19.09 -2.26 9.49
C TYR A 63 -18.89 -3.58 8.72
N GLN A 64 -18.84 -3.46 7.39
CA GLN A 64 -18.60 -4.58 6.49
C GLN A 64 -17.36 -4.29 5.65
N PHE A 65 -16.30 -5.05 5.91
CA PHE A 65 -15.08 -5.02 5.11
C PHE A 65 -15.36 -5.55 3.71
N ARG A 66 -15.01 -4.74 2.71
CA ARG A 66 -15.26 -5.03 1.29
C ARG A 66 -13.98 -5.23 0.47
N PHE A 67 -12.83 -4.93 1.05
CA PHE A 67 -11.54 -5.09 0.40
C PHE A 67 -10.53 -5.81 1.31
N LEU A 68 -10.34 -5.34 2.54
CA LEU A 68 -9.40 -5.92 3.48
C LEU A 68 -9.87 -7.30 3.94
N THR A 69 -8.94 -8.25 3.93
CA THR A 69 -9.06 -9.57 4.53
C THR A 69 -8.74 -9.51 6.03
N ARG A 70 -8.95 -10.60 6.76
CA ARG A 70 -8.55 -10.70 8.17
C ARG A 70 -7.05 -10.52 8.35
N ASP A 71 -6.24 -11.05 7.44
CA ASP A 71 -4.78 -10.93 7.51
C ASP A 71 -4.34 -9.48 7.28
N ASP A 72 -5.00 -8.77 6.35
CA ASP A 72 -4.70 -7.35 6.12
C ASP A 72 -5.05 -6.49 7.34
N ILE A 73 -6.11 -6.84 8.07
CA ILE A 73 -6.47 -6.17 9.31
C ILE A 73 -5.34 -6.35 10.33
N THR A 74 -4.85 -7.58 10.55
CA THR A 74 -3.75 -7.82 11.49
C THR A 74 -2.44 -7.15 11.05
N LEU A 75 -2.20 -7.06 9.74
CA LEU A 75 -1.09 -6.29 9.16
C LEU A 75 -1.20 -4.82 9.56
N PHE A 76 -2.36 -4.18 9.37
CA PHE A 76 -2.52 -2.77 9.74
C PHE A 76 -2.55 -2.52 11.25
N GLU A 77 -3.08 -3.45 12.06
CA GLU A 77 -2.97 -3.38 13.53
C GLU A 77 -1.50 -3.30 13.98
N ALA A 78 -0.61 -4.05 13.31
CA ALA A 78 0.82 -4.02 13.60
C ALA A 78 1.54 -2.77 13.05
N LEU A 79 1.14 -2.29 11.86
CA LEU A 79 1.82 -1.18 11.18
C LEU A 79 1.38 0.21 11.67
N LEU A 80 0.12 0.40 12.04
CA LEU A 80 -0.41 1.73 12.40
C LEU A 80 0.31 2.39 13.59
N PRO A 81 0.70 1.67 14.66
CA PRO A 81 1.50 2.24 15.73
C PRO A 81 2.82 2.85 15.26
N ALA A 82 3.49 2.22 14.30
CA ALA A 82 4.74 2.67 13.70
C ALA A 82 4.50 3.86 12.73
N ILE A 83 3.45 3.79 11.91
CA ILE A 83 3.16 4.84 10.91
C ILE A 83 2.65 6.14 11.56
N ILE A 84 1.77 6.05 12.55
CA ILE A 84 1.11 7.21 13.17
C ILE A 84 1.90 7.72 14.39
N GLY A 85 2.57 6.82 15.11
CA GLY A 85 3.45 7.16 16.22
C GLY A 85 2.73 7.97 17.31
N PRO A 86 3.28 9.14 17.73
CA PRO A 86 2.71 9.98 18.79
C PRO A 86 1.31 10.54 18.51
N GLY A 87 0.82 10.47 17.27
CA GLY A 87 -0.55 10.90 16.95
C GLY A 87 -1.62 9.99 17.56
N LEU A 88 -1.27 8.76 17.97
CA LEU A 88 -2.21 7.86 18.64
C LEU A 88 -2.37 8.20 20.12
N PRO A 89 -3.60 8.10 20.68
CA PRO A 89 -3.84 8.30 22.11
C PRO A 89 -2.91 7.44 22.99
N GLU A 90 -2.51 7.96 24.15
CA GLU A 90 -1.70 7.19 25.12
C GLU A 90 -2.54 6.14 25.86
N GLN A 91 -3.81 6.46 26.15
CA GLN A 91 -4.71 5.55 26.84
C GLN A 91 -4.95 4.29 25.98
N PRO A 92 -4.69 3.07 26.48
CA PRO A 92 -4.73 1.85 25.67
C PRO A 92 -6.06 1.58 24.97
N GLN A 93 -7.18 1.87 25.65
CA GLN A 93 -8.50 1.66 25.07
C GLN A 93 -8.79 2.65 23.93
N ALA A 94 -8.52 3.94 24.13
CA ALA A 94 -8.68 4.96 23.10
C ALA A 94 -7.74 4.72 21.91
N ARG A 95 -6.50 4.27 22.17
CA ARG A 95 -5.55 3.87 21.13
C ARG A 95 -6.10 2.77 20.24
N ASN A 96 -6.63 1.70 20.84
CA ASN A 96 -7.17 0.58 20.07
C ASN A 96 -8.41 0.97 19.27
N ILE A 97 -9.28 1.85 19.81
CA ILE A 97 -10.43 2.40 19.08
C ILE A 97 -9.96 3.24 17.88
N ALA A 98 -8.94 4.09 18.07
CA ALA A 98 -8.37 4.89 17.00
C ALA A 98 -7.81 4.01 15.87
N ILE A 99 -7.04 2.97 16.21
CA ILE A 99 -6.50 1.99 15.26
C ILE A 99 -7.63 1.29 14.50
N ALA A 100 -8.61 0.70 15.21
CA ALA A 100 -9.71 -0.02 14.60
C ALA A 100 -10.51 0.86 13.62
N GLY A 101 -10.88 2.06 14.05
CA GLY A 101 -11.57 3.02 13.19
C GLY A 101 -10.72 3.47 12.00
N THR A 102 -9.39 3.56 12.13
CA THR A 102 -8.52 3.84 10.97
C THR A 102 -8.50 2.69 9.98
N ILE A 103 -8.48 1.44 10.43
CA ILE A 103 -8.51 0.26 9.55
C ILE A 103 -9.81 0.20 8.75
N GLU A 104 -10.96 0.48 9.37
CA GLU A 104 -12.25 0.60 8.67
C GLU A 104 -12.20 1.69 7.59
N ARG A 105 -11.60 2.84 7.92
CA ARG A 105 -11.43 3.97 6.99
C ARG A 105 -10.47 3.65 5.83
N ILE A 106 -9.44 2.84 6.08
CA ILE A 106 -8.56 2.31 5.02
C ILE A 106 -9.37 1.45 4.06
N ASP A 107 -10.14 0.48 4.56
CA ASP A 107 -10.98 -0.39 3.73
C ASP A 107 -11.99 0.42 2.90
N ALA A 108 -12.73 1.31 3.56
CA ALA A 108 -13.72 2.17 2.91
C ALA A 108 -13.10 3.08 1.84
N GLY A 109 -11.88 3.58 2.07
CA GLY A 109 -11.13 4.39 1.13
C GLY A 109 -10.68 3.59 -0.09
N ILE A 110 -10.06 2.44 0.12
CA ILE A 110 -9.57 1.58 -0.97
C ILE A 110 -10.71 1.09 -1.85
N HIS A 111 -11.87 0.76 -1.26
CA HIS A 111 -13.04 0.30 -2.01
C HIS A 111 -13.55 1.35 -3.02
N LYS A 112 -13.22 2.64 -2.84
CA LYS A 112 -13.54 3.71 -3.78
C LYS A 112 -12.52 3.88 -4.90
N PHE A 113 -11.37 3.19 -4.85
CA PHE A 113 -10.36 3.29 -5.89
C PHE A 113 -10.78 2.54 -7.16
N GLY A 114 -10.21 2.93 -8.30
CA GLY A 114 -10.39 2.20 -9.55
C GLY A 114 -9.83 0.77 -9.48
N PRO A 115 -10.36 -0.18 -10.28
CA PRO A 115 -9.99 -1.60 -10.20
C PRO A 115 -8.49 -1.89 -10.32
N ALA A 116 -7.76 -1.11 -11.12
CA ALA A 116 -6.31 -1.24 -11.26
C ALA A 116 -5.56 -0.99 -9.94
N ASN A 117 -5.91 0.08 -9.24
CA ASN A 117 -5.28 0.44 -7.96
C ASN A 117 -5.66 -0.56 -6.85
N GLN A 118 -6.91 -1.02 -6.83
CA GLN A 118 -7.34 -2.09 -5.90
C GLN A 118 -6.51 -3.36 -6.11
N LYS A 119 -6.28 -3.75 -7.38
CA LYS A 119 -5.48 -4.94 -7.71
C LYS A 119 -4.01 -4.78 -7.30
N GLU A 120 -3.44 -3.60 -7.45
CA GLU A 120 -2.07 -3.32 -7.03
C GLU A 120 -1.92 -3.41 -5.51
N LEU A 121 -2.85 -2.80 -4.75
CA LEU A 121 -2.86 -2.90 -3.28
C LEU A 121 -3.08 -4.33 -2.80
N ARG A 122 -3.95 -5.09 -3.46
CA ARG A 122 -4.16 -6.52 -3.16
C ARG A 122 -2.85 -7.30 -3.27
N ARG A 123 -2.10 -7.11 -4.37
CA ARG A 123 -0.79 -7.75 -4.57
C ARG A 123 0.22 -7.35 -3.50
N LEU A 124 0.26 -6.07 -3.11
CA LEU A 124 1.12 -5.59 -2.04
C LEU A 124 0.77 -6.28 -0.71
N PHE A 125 -0.50 -6.34 -0.35
CA PHE A 125 -0.93 -6.94 0.92
C PHE A 125 -0.75 -8.47 0.92
N ASP A 126 -1.02 -9.14 -0.21
CA ASP A 126 -0.74 -10.58 -0.38
C ASP A 126 0.74 -10.88 -0.21
N LEU A 127 1.62 -10.05 -0.78
CA LEU A 127 3.07 -10.17 -0.61
C LEU A 127 3.48 -10.00 0.86
N LEU A 128 2.86 -9.06 1.59
CA LEU A 128 3.18 -8.83 3.00
C LEU A 128 2.60 -9.89 3.93
N ASN A 129 1.49 -10.53 3.55
CA ASN A 129 0.83 -11.56 4.35
C ASN A 129 1.33 -12.98 4.04
N PHE A 130 1.88 -13.22 2.85
CA PHE A 130 2.49 -14.50 2.53
C PHE A 130 3.82 -14.67 3.27
N GLY A 131 3.91 -15.68 4.13
CA GLY A 131 5.02 -15.84 5.08
C GLY A 131 6.40 -15.84 4.43
N LEU A 132 6.57 -16.50 3.28
CA LEU A 132 7.85 -16.55 2.58
C LEU A 132 8.29 -15.15 2.12
N THR A 133 7.39 -14.37 1.51
CA THR A 133 7.72 -13.01 1.04
C THR A 133 7.80 -12.02 2.17
N ARG A 134 7.01 -12.18 3.25
CA ARG A 134 7.16 -11.39 4.47
C ARG A 134 8.57 -11.53 5.06
N ILE A 135 9.08 -12.76 5.16
CA ILE A 135 10.41 -13.01 5.71
C ILE A 135 11.52 -12.57 4.73
N THR A 136 11.41 -12.92 3.45
CA THR A 136 12.51 -12.67 2.49
C THR A 136 12.53 -11.25 1.92
N VAL A 137 11.36 -10.68 1.64
CA VAL A 137 11.20 -9.36 1.00
C VAL A 137 11.05 -8.26 2.04
N ALA A 138 10.12 -8.42 3.00
CA ALA A 138 9.92 -7.43 4.07
C ALA A 138 10.94 -7.56 5.21
N ARG A 139 11.63 -8.70 5.31
CA ARG A 139 12.56 -9.01 6.42
C ARG A 139 11.88 -8.93 7.79
N VAL A 140 10.62 -9.40 7.84
CA VAL A 140 9.82 -9.48 9.06
C VAL A 140 9.59 -10.95 9.40
N TRP A 141 10.30 -11.42 10.44
CA TRP A 141 10.26 -12.81 10.87
C TRP A 141 8.96 -13.17 11.60
N PRO A 142 8.52 -12.41 12.63
CA PRO A 142 7.28 -12.71 13.32
C PRO A 142 6.08 -12.61 12.37
N SER A 143 5.00 -13.32 12.67
CA SER A 143 3.69 -13.01 12.11
C SER A 143 3.23 -11.64 12.59
N TRP A 144 2.45 -10.91 11.78
CA TRP A 144 2.01 -9.55 12.11
C TRP A 144 1.45 -9.36 13.53
N PRO A 145 0.61 -10.26 14.09
CA PRO A 145 0.14 -10.13 15.47
C PRO A 145 1.23 -10.12 16.54
N ASN A 146 2.43 -10.62 16.22
CA ASN A 146 3.59 -10.71 17.10
C ASN A 146 4.67 -9.69 16.74
N VAL A 147 4.45 -8.83 15.75
CA VAL A 147 5.39 -7.77 15.35
C VAL A 147 5.29 -6.62 16.34
N THR A 148 6.42 -6.25 16.92
CA THR A 148 6.52 -5.06 17.77
C THR A 148 6.54 -3.78 16.94
N THR A 149 6.20 -2.65 17.55
CA THR A 149 6.26 -1.33 16.88
C THR A 149 7.66 -1.04 16.33
N ALA A 150 8.72 -1.38 17.06
CA ALA A 150 10.09 -1.18 16.61
C ALA A 150 10.47 -2.05 15.39
N GLU A 151 9.96 -3.28 15.31
CA GLU A 151 10.15 -4.13 14.14
C GLU A 151 9.37 -3.63 12.92
N ALA A 152 8.15 -3.13 13.13
CA ALA A 152 7.35 -2.47 12.09
C ALA A 152 8.05 -1.21 11.57
N ASP A 153 8.56 -0.35 12.45
CA ASP A 153 9.37 0.82 12.10
C ASP A 153 10.60 0.43 11.29
N ALA A 154 11.36 -0.57 11.76
CA ALA A 154 12.55 -1.05 11.05
C ALA A 154 12.21 -1.59 9.65
N PHE A 155 11.06 -2.26 9.50
CA PHE A 155 10.55 -2.69 8.19
C PHE A 155 10.23 -1.51 7.29
N LEU A 156 9.44 -0.56 7.77
CA LEU A 156 9.03 0.62 7.01
C LEU A 156 10.26 1.45 6.60
N GLU A 157 11.23 1.62 7.50
CA GLU A 157 12.46 2.36 7.23
C GLU A 157 13.29 1.70 6.13
N ARG A 158 13.47 0.37 6.16
CA ARG A 158 14.18 -0.35 5.08
C ARG A 158 13.51 -0.15 3.73
N TRP A 159 12.19 -0.18 3.68
CA TRP A 159 11.45 0.04 2.44
C TRP A 159 11.50 1.50 2.00
N ARG A 160 11.41 2.45 2.93
CA ARG A 160 11.54 3.89 2.69
C ARG A 160 12.87 4.24 2.04
N THR A 161 13.98 3.73 2.57
CA THR A 161 15.34 4.06 2.09
C THR A 161 15.87 3.13 1.01
N SER A 162 15.05 2.20 0.52
CA SER A 162 15.44 1.26 -0.53
C SER A 162 15.70 1.96 -1.86
N GLY A 163 16.83 1.66 -2.50
CA GLY A 163 17.11 2.06 -3.88
C GLY A 163 16.26 1.30 -4.93
N ILE A 164 15.58 0.22 -4.53
CA ILE A 164 14.64 -0.51 -5.39
C ILE A 164 13.28 0.19 -5.31
N GLY A 165 12.85 0.78 -6.44
CA GLY A 165 11.62 1.57 -6.52
C GLY A 165 10.35 0.84 -6.07
N LEU A 166 10.28 -0.48 -6.26
CA LEU A 166 9.15 -1.29 -5.80
C LEU A 166 8.93 -1.19 -4.27
N PHE A 167 9.99 -1.25 -3.47
CA PHE A 167 9.87 -1.19 -2.01
C PHE A 167 9.58 0.22 -1.52
N ASN A 168 10.22 1.23 -2.13
CA ASN A 168 9.93 2.62 -1.81
C ASN A 168 8.47 2.98 -2.14
N ASN A 169 7.95 2.55 -3.30
CA ASN A 169 6.54 2.73 -3.65
C ASN A 169 5.60 1.98 -2.69
N GLY A 170 5.98 0.78 -2.25
CA GLY A 170 5.24 0.04 -1.22
C GLY A 170 5.15 0.80 0.10
N TYR A 171 6.27 1.37 0.58
CA TYR A 171 6.30 2.25 1.75
C TYR A 171 5.39 3.47 1.58
N ILE A 172 5.48 4.15 0.43
CA ILE A 172 4.65 5.32 0.12
C ILE A 172 3.16 4.94 0.14
N ALA A 173 2.78 3.82 -0.47
CA ALA A 173 1.40 3.36 -0.51
C ALA A 173 0.84 3.09 0.90
N LEU A 174 1.57 2.30 1.71
CA LEU A 174 1.18 1.98 3.09
C LEU A 174 1.02 3.25 3.94
N THR A 175 2.03 4.12 3.88
CA THR A 175 2.07 5.36 4.68
C THR A 175 0.96 6.32 4.24
N LYS A 176 0.77 6.52 2.93
CA LYS A 176 -0.22 7.47 2.41
C LYS A 176 -1.64 7.05 2.75
N ILE A 177 -1.98 5.78 2.54
CA ILE A 177 -3.33 5.27 2.82
C ILE A 177 -3.64 5.36 4.32
N SER A 178 -2.67 4.95 5.16
CA SER A 178 -2.81 5.03 6.62
C SER A 178 -2.98 6.46 7.12
N ASN A 179 -2.13 7.38 6.66
CA ASN A 179 -2.19 8.78 7.08
C ASN A 179 -3.46 9.48 6.60
N VAL A 180 -3.92 9.21 5.37
CA VAL A 180 -5.19 9.76 4.87
C VAL A 180 -6.38 9.21 5.67
N ALA A 181 -6.37 7.92 6.01
CA ALA A 181 -7.43 7.31 6.80
C ALA A 181 -7.45 7.81 8.26
N PHE A 182 -6.29 8.15 8.84
CA PHE A 182 -6.19 8.69 10.19
C PHE A 182 -6.49 10.21 10.20
N TYR A 183 -5.61 11.03 9.61
CA TYR A 183 -5.71 12.49 9.67
C TYR A 183 -6.80 13.09 8.79
N GLY A 184 -7.41 12.31 7.88
CA GLY A 184 -8.51 12.78 7.04
C GLY A 184 -9.84 12.94 7.79
N TYR A 185 -9.93 12.46 9.03
CA TYR A 185 -11.19 12.45 9.79
C TYR A 185 -11.19 13.45 10.95
N ARG A 186 -12.39 13.95 11.25
CA ARG A 186 -12.65 15.04 12.18
C ARG A 186 -12.02 14.83 13.56
N ASP A 187 -12.04 13.60 14.05
CA ASP A 187 -11.46 13.23 15.35
C ASP A 187 -9.98 13.61 15.45
N PHE A 188 -9.25 13.61 14.33
CA PHE A 188 -7.80 13.78 14.27
C PHE A 188 -7.34 15.04 13.52
N TRP A 189 -8.25 15.88 13.01
CA TRP A 189 -7.89 17.13 12.33
C TRP A 189 -7.04 18.07 13.21
N HIS A 190 -7.32 18.10 14.50
CA HIS A 190 -6.56 18.92 15.45
C HIS A 190 -5.07 18.54 15.52
N LEU A 191 -4.72 17.28 15.23
CA LEU A 191 -3.33 16.80 15.22
C LEU A 191 -2.55 17.26 14.00
N SER A 192 -3.22 17.55 12.88
CA SER A 192 -2.61 18.13 11.68
C SER A 192 -2.64 19.66 11.66
N GLY A 193 -3.21 20.29 12.69
CA GLY A 193 -3.45 21.74 12.72
C GLY A 193 -4.57 22.19 11.78
N TYR A 194 -5.37 21.27 11.25
CA TYR A 194 -6.49 21.61 10.38
C TYR A 194 -7.71 22.02 11.24
N PRO A 195 -8.22 23.25 11.13
CA PRO A 195 -9.37 23.70 11.92
C PRO A 195 -10.71 23.11 11.44
N GLY A 196 -10.70 22.35 10.34
CA GLY A 196 -11.90 21.91 9.65
C GLY A 196 -12.30 22.86 8.50
N PRO A 197 -13.36 22.50 7.76
CA PRO A 197 -13.92 23.38 6.74
C PRO A 197 -14.49 24.65 7.38
N PRO A 198 -14.36 25.82 6.72
CA PRO A 198 -14.89 27.05 7.27
C PRO A 198 -16.42 27.00 7.35
N GLN A 199 -16.99 27.56 8.43
CA GLN A 199 -18.41 27.42 8.74
C GLN A 199 -19.34 27.86 7.59
N HIS A 200 -19.00 28.96 6.91
CA HIS A 200 -19.80 29.44 5.77
C HIS A 200 -19.88 28.40 4.62
N ALA A 201 -18.85 27.58 4.41
CA ALA A 201 -18.88 26.54 3.40
C ALA A 201 -19.71 25.34 3.84
N VAL A 202 -19.67 25.00 5.14
CA VAL A 202 -20.51 23.96 5.75
C VAL A 202 -21.99 24.32 5.61
N ASP A 203 -22.35 25.58 5.87
CA ASP A 203 -23.73 26.04 5.82
C ASP A 203 -24.28 26.11 4.38
N ALA A 204 -23.43 26.52 3.43
CA ALA A 204 -23.81 26.73 2.04
C ALA A 204 -23.89 25.44 1.21
N LEU A 205 -22.98 24.48 1.44
CA LEU A 205 -22.79 23.38 0.50
C LEU A 205 -23.57 22.11 0.87
N PRO A 206 -24.39 21.53 -0.04
CA PRO A 206 -25.25 20.39 0.26
C PRO A 206 -24.52 19.15 0.78
N GLN A 207 -23.29 18.91 0.35
CA GLN A 207 -22.51 17.74 0.76
C GLN A 207 -22.20 17.69 2.26
N PHE A 208 -22.27 18.82 2.97
CA PHE A 208 -22.06 18.86 4.42
C PHE A 208 -23.36 18.67 5.22
N LYS A 209 -24.52 18.65 4.57
CA LYS A 209 -25.84 18.51 5.23
C LYS A 209 -26.25 17.06 5.47
N ASN A 210 -25.59 16.13 4.77
CA ASN A 210 -25.86 14.68 4.80
C ASN A 210 -24.64 13.86 5.23
N ALA A 211 -23.65 14.51 5.85
CA ALA A 211 -22.38 13.90 6.27
C ALA A 211 -22.47 13.30 7.68
#